data_AF-A0A8B6M1A7-F1
#
_entry.id   AF-A0A8B6M1A7-F1
#
_cell.length_a   1.000
_cell.length_b   1.000
_cell.length_c   1.000
_cell.angle_alpha   90.00
_cell.angle_beta   90.00
_cell.angle_gamma   90.00
#
_symmetry.space_group_name_H-M   'P 1'
#
loop_
_entity.id
_entity.type
_entity.pdbx_description
1 polymer ?
#
loop_
_entity_poly.entity_id
_entity_poly.type
_entity_poly.pdbx_seq_one_letter_code
_entity_poly.pdbx_strand_id
1 'polypeptide(L)'
;MTSLNDRIAQFIVDRFPDEGSPVELLCVDHNGTYMVPFPCRRAEDAWRNCETNEIIEAEVAGWRLSRGKARGKPVGGRSGYLLSPCRA
;
A
#
# COMPACT_ATOMS: atom_id res chain seq x y z
N MET A 1 -25.75 14.13 -5.75
CA MET A 1 -24.42 14.62 -6.16
C MET A 1 -23.41 14.03 -5.19
N THR A 2 -22.72 12.96 -5.59
CA THR A 2 -21.73 12.30 -4.73
C THR A 2 -20.51 13.20 -4.65
N SER A 3 -20.37 13.90 -3.53
CA SER A 3 -19.29 14.88 -3.33
C SER A 3 -17.94 14.17 -3.27
N LEU A 4 -16.86 14.85 -3.65
CA LEU A 4 -15.47 14.36 -3.58
C LEU A 4 -15.16 13.64 -2.25
N ASN A 5 -15.71 14.18 -1.16
CA ASN A 5 -15.55 13.67 0.20
C ASN A 5 -16.04 12.21 0.38
N ASP A 6 -17.14 11.84 -0.30
CA ASP A 6 -17.74 10.50 -0.21
C ASP A 6 -16.90 9.44 -0.96
N ARG A 7 -16.16 9.90 -1.99
CA ARG A 7 -15.21 9.08 -2.74
C ARG A 7 -13.95 8.84 -1.92
N ILE A 8 -13.44 9.87 -1.24
CA ILE A 8 -12.26 9.78 -0.37
C ILE A 8 -12.54 8.88 0.85
N ALA A 9 -13.75 8.92 1.41
CA ALA A 9 -14.13 8.09 2.57
C ALA A 9 -14.00 6.57 2.34
N GLN A 10 -13.94 6.12 1.09
CA GLN A 10 -13.70 4.72 0.74
C GLN A 10 -12.22 4.33 0.77
N PHE A 11 -11.32 5.29 1.01
CA PHE A 11 -9.89 5.09 1.10
C PHE A 11 -9.42 5.24 2.55
N ILE A 12 -8.35 4.52 2.85
CA ILE A 12 -7.70 4.56 4.14
C ILE A 12 -6.72 5.74 4.12
N VAL A 13 -7.02 6.75 4.91
CA VAL A 13 -6.19 7.96 5.07
C VAL A 13 -5.52 8.04 6.44
N ASP A 14 -6.12 7.39 7.43
CA ASP A 14 -5.72 7.43 8.84
C ASP A 14 -4.63 6.40 9.20
N ARG A 15 -4.39 5.43 8.32
CA ARG A 15 -3.41 4.35 8.55
C ARG A 15 -2.53 4.19 7.34
N PHE A 16 -1.37 3.55 7.54
CA PHE A 16 -0.47 3.14 6.46
C PHE A 16 -0.58 1.63 6.22
N PRO A 17 -0.33 1.15 4.99
CA PRO A 17 -0.32 -0.28 4.70
C PRO A 17 0.92 -0.93 5.30
N ASP A 18 0.88 -2.25 5.44
CA ASP A 18 2.07 -3.05 5.74
C ASP A 18 3.16 -2.81 4.69
N GLU A 19 4.40 -2.67 5.14
CA GLU A 19 5.55 -2.35 4.29
C GLU A 19 5.70 -3.37 3.15
N GLY A 20 5.76 -2.89 1.90
CA GLY A 20 5.84 -3.75 0.72
C GLY A 20 4.51 -4.37 0.25
N SER A 21 3.38 -4.08 0.89
CA SER A 21 2.06 -4.46 0.38
C SER A 21 1.68 -3.61 -0.84
N PRO A 22 1.23 -4.21 -1.94
CA PRO A 22 0.75 -3.47 -3.09
C PRO A 22 -0.64 -2.90 -2.79
N VAL A 23 -0.77 -1.60 -3.02
CA VAL A 23 -1.93 -0.77 -2.76
C VAL A 23 -2.23 0.11 -3.96
N GLU A 24 -3.49 0.49 -4.11
CA GLU A 24 -3.91 1.52 -5.05
C GLU A 24 -3.90 2.87 -4.32
N LEU A 25 -3.20 3.85 -4.88
CA LEU A 25 -3.11 5.20 -4.32
C LEU A 25 -4.24 6.07 -4.86
N LEU A 26 -4.83 6.87 -3.97
CA LEU A 26 -5.65 8.01 -4.31
C LEU A 26 -4.77 9.24 -4.21
N CYS A 27 -4.45 9.80 -5.36
CA CYS A 27 -3.70 11.05 -5.46
C CYS A 27 -4.68 12.22 -5.62
N VAL A 28 -4.31 13.38 -5.10
CA VAL A 28 -4.98 14.66 -5.36
C VAL A 28 -4.09 15.48 -6.28
N ASP A 29 -4.71 16.06 -7.29
CA ASP A 29 -4.12 17.11 -8.13
C ASP A 29 -4.97 18.38 -8.00
N HIS A 30 -4.49 19.49 -8.56
CA HIS A 30 -5.25 20.73 -8.70
C HIS A 30 -6.63 20.53 -9.33
N ASN A 31 -6.83 19.50 -10.17
CA ASN A 31 -8.12 19.19 -10.78
C ASN A 31 -9.04 18.26 -9.97
N GLY A 32 -8.58 17.72 -8.84
CA GLY A 32 -9.33 16.81 -7.98
C GLY A 32 -8.60 15.50 -7.68
N THR A 33 -9.33 14.52 -7.16
CA THR A 33 -8.76 13.21 -6.79
C THR A 33 -8.74 12.25 -7.99
N TYR A 34 -7.61 11.61 -8.24
CA TYR A 34 -7.47 10.52 -9.20
C TYR A 34 -6.88 9.28 -8.54
N MET A 35 -7.31 8.10 -9.00
CA MET A 35 -6.73 6.83 -8.55
C MET A 35 -5.62 6.43 -9.48
N VAL A 36 -4.53 5.95 -8.90
CA VAL A 36 -3.41 5.38 -9.64
C VAL A 36 -3.81 3.98 -10.13
N PRO A 37 -3.81 3.71 -11.45
CA PRO A 37 -4.28 2.44 -12.01
C PRO A 37 -3.27 1.29 -11.88
N PHE A 38 -2.09 1.55 -11.29
CA PHE A 38 -1.03 0.58 -11.07
C PHE A 38 -0.78 0.36 -9.57
N PRO A 39 -0.39 -0.87 -9.16
CA PRO A 39 -0.09 -1.16 -7.77
C PRO A 39 1.17 -0.40 -7.33
N CYS A 40 1.07 0.27 -6.20
CA CYS A 40 2.16 0.98 -5.53
C CYS A 40 2.44 0.36 -4.17
N ARG A 41 3.63 0.55 -3.62
CA ARG A 41 4.01 0.11 -2.27
C ARG A 41 4.57 1.27 -1.48
N ARG A 42 4.37 1.24 -0.17
CA ARG A 42 5.09 2.12 0.76
C ARG A 42 6.50 1.53 0.96
N ALA A 43 7.53 2.34 0.74
CA ALA A 43 8.92 1.99 0.95
C ALA A 43 9.70 3.23 1.41
N GLU A 44 10.41 3.13 2.54
CA GLU A 44 11.31 4.20 3.03
C GLU A 44 10.61 5.56 3.17
N ASP A 45 9.37 5.56 3.68
CA ASP A 45 8.52 6.76 3.78
C ASP A 45 8.13 7.43 2.45
N ALA A 46 8.41 6.79 1.32
CA ALA A 46 7.96 7.18 0.01
C ALA A 46 6.96 6.17 -0.57
N TRP A 47 6.12 6.63 -1.48
CA TRP A 47 5.31 5.76 -2.31
C TRP A 47 6.11 5.38 -3.56
N ARG A 48 6.16 4.10 -3.90
CA ARG A 48 6.89 3.61 -5.08
C ARG A 48 6.03 2.71 -5.93
N ASN A 49 6.15 2.82 -7.25
CA ASN A 49 5.49 1.90 -8.17
C ASN A 49 6.02 0.47 -7.95
N CYS A 50 5.14 -0.52 -7.83
CA CYS A 50 5.57 -1.92 -7.63
C CYS A 50 6.25 -2.53 -8.86
N GLU A 51 5.96 -2.01 -10.05
CA GLU A 51 6.47 -2.51 -11.33
C GLU A 51 7.79 -1.83 -11.72
N THR A 52 7.82 -0.50 -11.74
CA THR A 52 9.01 0.28 -12.17
C THR A 52 9.93 0.67 -11.02
N ASN A 53 9.46 0.56 -9.77
CA ASN A 53 10.16 1.01 -8.57
C ASN A 53 10.42 2.52 -8.49
N GLU A 54 9.78 3.29 -9.37
CA GLU A 54 9.82 4.76 -9.40
C GLU A 54 9.10 5.35 -8.19
N ILE A 55 9.60 6.48 -7.72
CA ILE A 55 9.01 7.23 -6.62
C ILE A 55 7.79 8.00 -7.14
N ILE A 56 6.68 7.87 -6.44
CA ILE A 56 5.47 8.62 -6.72
C ILE A 56 5.59 9.98 -6.02
N GLU A 57 5.82 11.01 -6.82
CA GLU A 57 5.92 12.41 -6.37
C GLU A 57 4.55 13.10 -6.22
N ALA A 58 3.46 12.39 -6.51
CA ALA A 58 2.10 12.91 -6.40
C ALA A 58 1.64 13.04 -4.95
N GLU A 59 0.76 14.02 -4.69
CA GLU A 59 0.15 14.20 -3.37
C GLU A 59 -0.84 13.06 -3.09
N VAL A 60 -0.46 12.13 -2.23
CA VAL A 60 -1.30 10.99 -1.86
C VAL A 60 -2.26 11.41 -0.76
N ALA A 61 -3.55 11.50 -1.11
CA ALA A 61 -4.61 11.77 -0.15
C ALA A 61 -5.08 10.52 0.59
N GLY A 62 -4.88 9.33 0.01
CA GLY A 62 -5.28 8.06 0.62
C GLY A 62 -4.83 6.84 -0.16
N TRP A 63 -5.05 5.66 0.39
CA TRP A 63 -4.74 4.40 -0.30
C TRP A 63 -5.76 3.31 0.04
N ARG A 64 -5.77 2.24 -0.74
CA ARG A 64 -6.53 1.01 -0.42
C ARG A 64 -5.77 -0.23 -0.87
N LEU A 65 -6.03 -1.37 -0.24
CA LEU A 65 -5.44 -2.65 -0.65
C LEU A 65 -5.86 -2.98 -2.08
N SER A 66 -4.88 -3.22 -2.96
CA SER A 66 -5.18 -3.63 -4.33
C SER A 66 -5.74 -5.05 -4.30
N ARG A 67 -6.99 -5.22 -4.72
CA ARG A 67 -7.65 -6.55 -4.73
C ARG A 67 -7.12 -7.46 -5.85
N GLY A 68 -6.37 -6.90 -6.81
CA GLY A 68 -5.65 -7.63 -7.85
C GLY A 68 -4.30 -8.14 -7.37
N LYS A 69 -4.05 -9.45 -7.53
CA LYS A 69 -2.86 -10.22 -7.14
C LYS A 69 -1.72 -9.39 -6.55
N ALA A 70 -1.88 -9.06 -5.28
CA ALA A 70 -0.78 -8.68 -4.43
C ALA A 70 0.18 -9.88 -4.32
N ARG A 71 1.16 -10.01 -5.23
CA ARG A 71 2.34 -10.85 -4.99
C ARG A 71 3.28 -10.16 -3.98
N GLY A 72 2.73 -9.44 -3.01
CA GLY A 72 3.38 -9.23 -1.73
C GLY A 72 3.34 -10.59 -1.05
N LYS A 73 4.49 -11.25 -0.91
CA LYS A 73 4.57 -12.43 -0.05
C LYS A 73 3.98 -12.00 1.30
N PRO A 74 3.06 -12.75 1.91
CA PRO A 74 2.76 -12.48 3.31
C PRO A 74 4.10 -12.58 4.02
N VAL A 75 4.57 -11.48 4.60
CA VAL A 75 5.62 -11.53 5.60
C VAL A 75 4.97 -12.23 6.78
N GLY A 76 4.97 -13.56 6.67
CA GLY A 76 4.47 -14.45 7.70
C GLY A 76 5.29 -14.14 8.93
N GLY A 77 4.61 -13.65 9.97
CA GLY A 77 5.09 -13.76 11.33
C GLY A 77 5.34 -15.24 11.63
N ARG A 78 6.53 -15.73 11.28
CA ARG A 78 7.13 -16.93 11.86
C ARG A 78 8.02 -16.47 13.00
N SER A 79 7.40 -15.94 14.06
CA SER A 79 7.97 -16.09 15.39
C SER A 79 7.62 -17.51 15.83
N GLY A 80 8.53 -18.42 15.55
CA GLY A 80 8.40 -19.83 15.83
C GLY A 80 9.73 -20.48 15.55
N TYR A 81 10.78 -20.02 16.24
CA TYR A 81 12.01 -20.77 16.34
C TYR A 81 11.68 -22.11 17.00
N LEU A 82 11.53 -23.11 16.15
CA LEU A 82 11.63 -24.52 16.48
C LEU A 82 13.06 -24.77 16.99
N LEU A 83 13.30 -24.57 18.28
CA LEU A 83 14.43 -25.21 18.95
C LEU A 83 14.00 -26.63 19.32
N SER A 84 14.29 -27.56 18.41
CA SER A 84 14.34 -28.99 18.71
C SER A 84 15.77 -29.48 18.40
N PRO A 85 16.20 -30.66 18.87
CA PRO A 85 17.00 -30.82 20.09
C PRO A 85 18.35 -31.49 19.79
N CYS A 86 19.45 -31.14 20.47
CA CYS A 86 20.67 -31.96 20.50
C CYS A 86 21.70 -31.41 21.53
N ARG A 87 21.77 -32.01 22.72
CA ARG A 87 22.98 -32.08 23.54
C ARG A 87 22.83 -33.32 24.43
N ALA A 88 23.40 -34.45 23.99
CA ALA A 88 24.71 -35.01 24.39
C ALA A 88 24.67 -35.61 25.80
#